data_AF-A0A5K3G130-F1
#
_entry.id   AF-A0A5K3G130-F1
#
_cell.length_a   1.000
_cell.length_b   1.000
_cell.length_c   1.000
_cell.angle_alpha   90.00
_cell.angle_beta   90.00
_cell.angle_gamma   90.00
#
_symmetry.space_group_name_H-M   'P 1'
#
loop_
_entity.id
_entity.type
_entity.pdbx_description
1 polymer ?
#
loop_
_entity_poly.entity_id
_entity_poly.type
_entity_poly.pdbx_seq_one_letter_code
_entity_poly.pdbx_strand_id
1 'polypeptide(L)'
;LNARGRIGFYSGDITKLQADCFTLQPTVLIAVPRVFARIRQGIFEQVASSRFKTSLIKTAVRRKLKLVDKQIYHHNTMWDQLVFSKIRKRFGGRIRLIVTAGAPISAELLQFTRAVFSCPV
;
A
#
# COMPACT_ATOMS: atom_id res chain seq x y z
N LEU A 1 20.68 -12.20 18.44
CA LEU A 1 19.94 -11.40 17.43
C LEU A 1 19.40 -10.13 18.11
N ASN A 2 20.17 -9.05 18.13
CA ASN A 2 19.71 -7.77 18.69
C ASN A 2 18.85 -7.03 17.65
N ALA A 3 17.60 -7.45 17.49
CA ALA A 3 16.64 -6.75 16.64
C ALA A 3 16.22 -5.44 17.32
N ARG A 4 16.95 -4.35 17.05
CA ARG A 4 16.56 -2.99 17.44
C ARG A 4 15.37 -2.55 16.56
N GLY A 5 14.17 -2.77 17.06
CA GLY A 5 12.92 -2.29 16.46
C GLY A 5 12.48 -0.95 17.05
N ARG A 6 11.61 -0.24 16.34
CA ARG A 6 10.86 0.91 16.85
C ARG A 6 9.38 0.67 16.60
N ILE A 7 8.55 0.92 17.59
CA ILE A 7 7.10 0.82 17.49
C ILE A 7 6.56 2.24 17.39
N GLY A 8 5.76 2.52 16.37
CA GLY A 8 5.06 3.78 16.22
C GLY A 8 3.60 3.61 16.62
N PHE A 9 3.10 4.54 17.43
CA PHE A 9 1.68 4.59 17.80
C PHE A 9 0.96 5.55 16.87
N TYR A 10 -0.22 5.15 16.39
CA TYR A 10 -1.07 6.02 15.59
C TYR A 10 -1.67 7.12 16.47
N SER A 11 -1.98 8.26 15.88
CA SER A 11 -2.41 9.48 16.56
C SER A 11 -3.83 9.44 17.17
N GLY A 12 -4.52 8.29 17.12
CA GLY A 12 -5.91 8.13 17.57
C GLY A 12 -6.97 8.35 16.48
N ASP A 13 -6.58 8.86 15.31
CA ASP A 13 -7.50 9.15 14.20
C ASP A 13 -7.10 8.42 12.92
N ILE A 14 -8.00 7.58 12.40
CA ILE A 14 -7.77 6.80 11.17
C ILE A 14 -7.60 7.69 9.93
N THR A 15 -8.14 8.91 9.93
CA THR A 15 -7.99 9.85 8.81
C THR A 15 -6.55 10.36 8.69
N LYS A 16 -5.82 10.41 9.81
CA LYS A 16 -4.42 10.84 9.88
C LYS A 16 -3.42 9.71 9.66
N LEU A 17 -3.89 8.47 9.51
CA LEU A 17 -3.03 7.29 9.37
C LEU A 17 -2.01 7.41 8.22
N GLN A 18 -2.36 8.07 7.12
CA GLN A 18 -1.40 8.34 6.05
C GLN A 18 -0.25 9.25 6.53
N ALA A 19 -0.56 10.32 7.26
CA ALA A 19 0.43 11.25 7.81
C ALA A 19 1.28 10.58 8.90
N ASP A 20 0.67 9.74 9.73
CA ASP A 20 1.37 8.95 10.74
C ASP A 20 2.37 7.99 10.08
N CYS A 21 1.94 7.25 9.04
CA CYS A 21 2.82 6.39 8.25
C CYS A 21 3.93 7.17 7.54
N PHE A 22 3.63 8.37 7.03
CA PHE A 22 4.64 9.24 6.41
C PHE A 22 5.72 9.66 7.42
N THR A 23 5.32 9.97 8.65
CA THR A 23 6.22 10.43 9.72
C THR A 23 7.03 9.27 10.28
N LEU A 24 6.38 8.15 10.59
CA LEU A 24 7.01 6.96 11.17
C LEU A 24 7.88 6.20 10.16
N GLN A 25 7.52 6.29 8.87
CA GLN A 25 8.14 5.56 7.77
C GLN A 25 8.34 4.07 8.10
N PRO A 26 7.25 3.32 8.37
CA PRO A 26 7.33 1.96 8.87
C PRO A 26 7.94 1.01 7.84
N THR A 27 8.62 -0.03 8.33
CA THR A 27 9.08 -1.17 7.51
C THR A 27 8.09 -2.33 7.50
N VAL A 28 7.36 -2.49 8.61
CA VAL A 28 6.26 -3.45 8.77
C VAL A 28 5.00 -2.67 9.13
N LEU A 29 3.92 -2.90 8.38
CA LEU A 29 2.62 -2.28 8.65
C LEU A 29 1.61 -3.36 9.05
N ILE A 30 1.15 -3.32 10.29
CA ILE A 30 0.14 -4.25 10.82
C ILE A 30 -1.16 -3.48 10.97
N ALA A 31 -2.22 -3.89 10.27
CA ALA A 31 -3.50 -3.19 10.31
C ALA A 31 -4.69 -4.12 10.02
N VAL A 32 -5.91 -3.66 10.34
CA VAL A 32 -7.14 -4.38 10.01
C VAL A 32 -7.57 -4.12 8.55
N PRO A 33 -8.36 -5.01 7.91
CA PRO A 33 -8.81 -4.85 6.52
C PRO A 33 -9.43 -3.49 6.20
N ARG A 34 -10.17 -2.89 7.16
CA ARG A 34 -10.80 -1.57 7.00
C ARG A 34 -9.80 -0.46 6.68
N VAL A 35 -8.58 -0.53 7.22
CA VAL A 35 -7.53 0.46 6.94
C VAL A 35 -7.12 0.40 5.47
N PHE A 36 -6.87 -0.79 4.93
CA PHE A 36 -6.52 -0.96 3.51
C PHE A 36 -7.66 -0.53 2.59
N ALA A 37 -8.92 -0.79 2.97
CA ALA A 37 -10.08 -0.33 2.21
C ALA A 37 -10.12 1.20 2.11
N ARG A 38 -9.80 1.91 3.19
CA ARG A 38 -9.70 3.38 3.23
C ARG A 38 -8.52 3.90 2.42
N ILE A 39 -7.37 3.24 2.49
CA ILE A 39 -6.21 3.57 1.64
C ILE A 39 -6.58 3.46 0.16
N ARG A 40 -7.24 2.35 -0.25
CA ARG A 40 -7.72 2.16 -1.62
C ARG A 40 -8.66 3.30 -2.01
N GLN A 41 -9.66 3.59 -1.19
CA GLN A 41 -10.60 4.67 -1.43
C GLN A 41 -9.90 6.02 -1.63
N GLY A 42 -9.01 6.41 -0.71
CA GLY A 42 -8.28 7.68 -0.81
C GLY A 42 -7.36 7.79 -2.04
N ILE A 43 -6.78 6.67 -2.50
CA ILE A 43 -6.04 6.64 -3.77
C ILE A 43 -6.97 6.89 -4.95
N PHE A 44 -8.13 6.23 -4.99
CA PHE A 44 -9.10 6.38 -6.09
C PHE A 44 -9.76 7.76 -6.10
N GLU A 45 -10.06 8.34 -4.94
CA GLU A 45 -10.59 9.72 -4.82
C GLU A 45 -9.65 10.74 -5.45
N GLN A 46 -8.33 10.60 -5.25
CA GLN A 46 -7.33 11.52 -5.82
C GLN A 46 -7.21 11.44 -7.34
N VAL A 47 -7.57 10.31 -7.94
CA VAL A 47 -7.55 10.13 -9.39
C VAL A 47 -8.93 10.19 -10.02
N ALA A 48 -9.99 10.30 -9.22
CA ALA A 48 -11.38 10.32 -9.69
C ALA A 48 -11.65 11.48 -10.66
N SER A 49 -10.93 12.59 -10.51
CA SER A 49 -11.01 13.76 -11.41
C SER A 49 -10.59 13.47 -12.85
N SER A 50 -9.88 12.37 -13.12
CA SER A 50 -9.43 12.02 -14.46
C SER A 50 -9.68 10.54 -14.76
N ARG A 51 -10.56 10.27 -15.73
CA ARG A 51 -10.81 8.93 -16.25
C ARG A 51 -9.53 8.27 -16.76
N PHE A 52 -8.62 9.06 -17.34
CA PHE A 52 -7.30 8.60 -17.78
C PHE A 52 -6.46 8.11 -16.60
N LYS A 53 -6.30 8.91 -15.53
CA LYS A 53 -5.54 8.52 -14.33
C LYS A 53 -6.13 7.29 -13.64
N THR A 54 -7.46 7.21 -13.57
CA THR A 54 -8.16 6.05 -13.00
C THR A 54 -7.89 4.78 -13.80
N SER A 55 -8.00 4.84 -15.14
CA SER A 55 -7.68 3.71 -16.03
C SER A 55 -6.21 3.31 -15.94
N LEU A 56 -5.32 4.30 -15.83
CA LEU A 56 -3.88 4.10 -15.67
C LEU A 56 -3.56 3.31 -14.40
N ILE A 57 -4.14 3.69 -13.24
CA ILE A 57 -3.95 2.96 -11.98
C ILE A 57 -4.49 1.53 -12.08
N LYS A 58 -5.70 1.35 -12.62
CA LYS A 58 -6.28 0.00 -12.77
C LYS A 58 -5.39 -0.91 -13.62
N THR A 59 -4.86 -0.37 -14.73
CA THR A 59 -3.94 -1.08 -15.62
C THR A 59 -2.61 -1.38 -14.93
N ALA A 60 -2.06 -0.41 -14.19
CA ALA A 60 -0.84 -0.56 -13.42
C ALA A 60 -0.96 -1.68 -12.37
N VAL A 61 -2.06 -1.68 -11.60
CA VAL A 61 -2.36 -2.69 -10.58
C VAL A 61 -2.46 -4.07 -11.23
N ARG A 62 -3.21 -4.22 -12.32
CA ARG A 62 -3.36 -5.50 -13.02
C ARG A 62 -2.03 -6.04 -13.54
N ARG A 63 -1.17 -5.18 -14.08
CA ARG A 63 0.17 -5.59 -14.56
C ARG A 63 1.08 -6.01 -13.41
N LYS A 64 1.06 -5.24 -12.32
CA LYS A 64 1.88 -5.49 -11.14
C LYS A 64 1.45 -6.75 -10.39
N LEU A 65 0.15 -7.01 -10.34
CA LEU A 65 -0.42 -8.20 -9.72
C LEU A 65 0.14 -9.49 -10.34
N LYS A 66 0.27 -9.56 -11.67
CA LYS A 66 0.87 -10.72 -12.36
C LYS A 66 2.29 -11.06 -11.89
N LEU A 67 3.07 -10.07 -11.44
CA LEU A 67 4.41 -10.27 -10.90
C LEU A 67 4.34 -10.71 -9.44
N VAL A 68 3.49 -10.05 -8.67
CA VAL A 68 3.33 -10.32 -7.24
C VAL A 68 2.68 -11.69 -6.97
N ASP A 69 1.84 -12.18 -7.87
CA ASP A 69 1.29 -13.55 -7.82
C ASP A 69 2.39 -14.59 -8.01
N LYS A 70 3.42 -14.28 -8.80
CA LYS A 70 4.66 -15.09 -8.94
C LYS A 70 5.66 -14.87 -7.80
N GLN A 71 5.26 -14.17 -6.73
CA GLN A 71 6.11 -13.77 -5.60
C GLN A 71 7.31 -12.88 -5.99
N ILE A 72 7.20 -12.14 -7.10
CA ILE A 72 8.23 -11.20 -7.57
C ILE A 72 7.87 -9.78 -7.13
N TYR A 73 8.66 -9.24 -6.20
CA TYR A 73 8.40 -7.96 -5.53
C TYR A 73 9.32 -6.80 -5.97
N HIS A 74 9.89 -6.85 -7.17
CA HIS A 74 10.81 -5.80 -7.63
C HIS A 74 10.13 -4.44 -7.83
N HIS A 75 10.78 -3.36 -7.42
CA HIS A 75 10.29 -1.99 -7.60
C HIS A 75 10.74 -1.35 -8.94
N ASN A 76 11.26 -2.13 -9.88
CA ASN A 76 11.94 -1.63 -11.08
C ASN A 76 11.02 -1.53 -12.31
N THR A 77 9.71 -1.74 -12.15
CA THR A 77 8.80 -1.62 -13.30
C THR A 77 8.52 -0.15 -13.63
N MET A 78 8.25 0.16 -14.89
CA MET A 78 7.84 1.53 -15.28
C MET A 78 6.65 2.04 -14.45
N TRP A 79 5.72 1.14 -14.08
CA TRP A 79 4.55 1.44 -13.25
C TRP A 79 4.93 1.80 -11.80
N ASP A 80 5.98 1.17 -11.29
CA ASP A 80 6.52 1.51 -9.97
C ASP A 80 7.06 2.92 -9.94
N GLN A 81 7.83 3.32 -10.95
CA GLN A 81 8.42 4.66 -10.99
C GLN A 81 7.35 5.74 -11.23
N LEU A 82 6.41 5.51 -12.15
CA LEU A 82 5.41 6.49 -12.56
C LEU A 82 4.26 6.67 -11.56
N VAL A 83 3.76 5.56 -11.00
CA VAL A 83 2.51 5.54 -10.21
C VAL A 83 2.78 5.14 -8.77
N PHE A 84 3.30 3.93 -8.54
CA PHE A 84 3.32 3.36 -7.19
C PHE A 84 4.35 4.03 -6.27
N SER A 85 5.44 4.60 -6.80
CA SER A 85 6.44 5.34 -6.04
C SER A 85 5.80 6.50 -5.28
N LYS A 86 4.89 7.24 -5.94
CA LYS A 86 4.17 8.37 -5.35
C LYS A 86 3.24 7.92 -4.23
N ILE A 87 2.55 6.79 -4.44
CA ILE A 87 1.66 6.21 -3.43
C ILE A 87 2.48 5.73 -2.23
N ARG A 88 3.49 4.88 -2.45
CA ARG A 88 4.34 4.34 -1.37
C ARG A 88 5.06 5.41 -0.57
N LYS A 89 5.55 6.48 -1.23
CA LYS A 89 6.19 7.62 -0.55
C LYS A 89 5.27 8.29 0.47
N ARG A 90 3.96 8.33 0.22
CA ARG A 90 2.98 8.87 1.18
C ARG A 90 2.79 8.01 2.43
N PHE A 91 3.18 6.74 2.36
CA PHE A 91 3.22 5.84 3.51
C PHE A 91 4.66 5.65 4.02
N GLY A 92 5.55 6.60 3.70
CA GLY A 92 6.93 6.63 4.14
C GLY A 92 7.92 5.80 3.30
N GLY A 93 7.45 5.08 2.29
CA GLY A 93 8.29 4.47 1.25
C GLY A 93 9.16 3.28 1.67
N ARG A 94 9.12 2.86 2.94
CA ARG A 94 9.97 1.79 3.49
C ARG A 94 9.24 0.48 3.81
N ILE A 95 7.94 0.41 3.51
CA ILE A 95 7.13 -0.78 3.81
C ILE A 95 7.64 -1.97 2.98
N ARG A 96 7.95 -3.07 3.67
CA ARG A 96 8.47 -4.32 3.10
C ARG A 96 7.62 -5.54 3.45
N LEU A 97 6.76 -5.40 4.46
CA LEU A 97 5.82 -6.43 4.90
C LEU A 97 4.56 -5.74 5.39
N ILE A 98 3.42 -6.28 5.01
CA ILE A 98 2.13 -5.90 5.57
C ILE A 98 1.56 -7.15 6.24
N VAL A 99 0.90 -6.96 7.37
CA VAL A 99 0.15 -8.02 8.05
C VAL A 99 -1.27 -7.52 8.27
N THR A 100 -2.25 -8.31 7.84
CA THR A 100 -3.67 -8.03 8.06
C THR A 100 -4.27 -9.02 9.06
N ALA A 101 -5.01 -8.52 10.04
CA ALA A 101 -5.64 -9.33 11.09
C ALA A 101 -6.98 -8.74 11.57
N GLY A 102 -7.73 -9.50 12.37
CA GLY A 102 -8.96 -9.05 13.04
C GLY A 102 -10.25 -9.12 12.22
N ALA A 103 -10.17 -9.35 10.90
CA ALA A 103 -11.34 -9.60 10.05
C ALA A 103 -10.91 -10.25 8.72
N PRO A 104 -11.83 -10.91 7.98
CA PRO A 104 -11.55 -11.40 6.64
C PRO A 104 -11.30 -10.25 5.65
N ILE A 105 -10.35 -10.46 4.73
CA ILE A 105 -10.02 -9.52 3.66
C ILE A 105 -10.53 -10.06 2.31
N SER A 106 -11.19 -9.21 1.53
CA SER A 106 -11.60 -9.59 0.17
C SER A 106 -10.39 -9.80 -0.73
N ALA A 107 -10.45 -10.76 -1.65
CA ALA A 107 -9.39 -11.04 -2.62
C ALA A 107 -8.96 -9.78 -3.42
N GLU A 108 -9.92 -8.97 -3.87
CA GLU A 108 -9.63 -7.74 -4.63
C GLU A 108 -8.78 -6.76 -3.80
N LEU A 109 -9.15 -6.54 -2.53
CA LEU A 109 -8.42 -5.63 -1.65
C LEU A 109 -7.02 -6.16 -1.31
N LEU A 110 -6.88 -7.46 -1.09
CA LEU A 110 -5.60 -8.11 -0.85
C LEU A 110 -4.67 -7.96 -2.07
N GLN A 111 -5.17 -8.30 -3.26
CA GLN A 111 -4.44 -8.18 -4.52
C GLN A 111 -4.03 -6.72 -4.81
N PHE A 112 -4.93 -5.77 -4.59
CA PHE A 112 -4.64 -4.35 -4.72
C PHE A 112 -3.51 -3.92 -3.78
N THR A 113 -3.60 -4.29 -2.49
CA THR A 113 -2.60 -3.92 -1.47
C THR A 113 -1.24 -4.51 -1.82
N ARG A 114 -1.20 -5.80 -2.19
CA ARG A 114 -0.01 -6.51 -2.66
C ARG A 114 0.63 -5.83 -3.87
N ALA A 115 -0.16 -5.43 -4.86
CA ALA A 115 0.34 -4.75 -6.05
C ALA A 115 0.90 -3.35 -5.73
N VAL A 116 0.17 -2.54 -4.97
CA VAL A 116 0.54 -1.15 -4.68
C VAL A 116 1.83 -1.06 -3.85
N PHE A 117 1.90 -1.83 -2.76
CA PHE A 117 3.07 -1.82 -1.88
C PHE A 117 4.19 -2.71 -2.40
N SER A 118 3.90 -3.61 -3.34
CA SER A 118 4.89 -4.52 -3.94
C SER A 118 5.62 -5.31 -2.85
N CYS A 119 4.85 -5.90 -1.93
CA CYS A 119 5.36 -6.70 -0.82
C CYS A 119 4.38 -7.84 -0.47
N PRO A 120 4.82 -8.83 0.33
CA PRO A 120 3.91 -9.80 0.95
C PRO A 120 2.91 -9.10 1.88
N VAL A 121 1.68 -9.62 1.88
CA VAL A 121 0.52 -9.16 2.69
C VAL A 121 -0.19 -10.37 3.24
#